data_AF-A0A3M0ER69-F1
#
_entry.id   AF-A0A3M0ER69-F1
#
_cell.length_a   1.000
_cell.length_b   1.000
_cell.length_c   1.000
_cell.angle_alpha   90.00
_cell.angle_beta   90.00
_cell.angle_gamma   90.00
#
_symmetry.space_group_name_H-M   'P 1'
#
loop_
_entity.id
_entity.type
_entity.pdbx_description
1 polymer ?
#
loop_
_entity_poly.entity_id
_entity_poly.type
_entity_poly.pdbx_seq_one_letter_code
_entity_poly.pdbx_strand_id
1 'polypeptide(L)' 'MIDNLALGLSHGLMMLAAFLLLKRPDLDREPSPHDTPEKPDTKTRPGA' A
#
# COMPACT_ATOMS: atom_id res chain seq x y z
N MET A 1 16.78 -33.28 3.59
CA MET A 1 15.33 -33.19 3.88
C MET A 1 15.04 -31.84 4.50
N ILE A 2 15.12 -30.80 3.67
CA ILE A 2 14.68 -29.45 4.04
C ILE A 2 13.35 -29.12 3.36
N ASP A 3 12.81 -30.10 2.64
CA ASP A 3 11.69 -29.98 1.72
C ASP A 3 10.40 -29.57 2.45
N ASN A 4 10.20 -30.05 3.69
CA ASN A 4 9.07 -29.63 4.53
C ASN A 4 9.21 -28.21 5.07
N LEU A 5 10.45 -27.75 5.33
CA LEU A 5 10.71 -26.35 5.70
C LEU A 5 10.43 -25.45 4.50
N ALA A 6 10.93 -25.82 3.32
CA ALA A 6 10.67 -25.09 2.10
C ALA A 6 9.16 -25.06 1.77
N LEU A 7 8.45 -26.19 1.93
CA LEU A 7 7.00 -26.25 1.75
C LEU A 7 6.27 -25.34 2.74
N GLY A 8 6.61 -25.42 4.04
CA GLY A 8 6.02 -24.60 5.08
C GLY A 8 6.31 -23.11 4.87
N LEU A 9 7.52 -22.78 4.40
CA LEU A 9 7.95 -21.41 4.13
C LEU A 9 7.25 -20.85 2.89
N SER A 10 7.13 -21.62 1.80
CA SER A 10 6.36 -21.21 0.62
C SER A 10 4.89 -20.98 0.94
N HIS A 11 4.26 -21.88 1.71
CA HIS A 11 2.87 -21.73 2.12
C HIS A 11 2.70 -20.57 3.11
N GLY A 12 3.64 -20.41 4.05
CA GLY A 12 3.66 -19.32 5.01
C GLY A 12 3.81 -17.96 4.34
N LEU A 13 4.70 -17.85 3.36
CA LEU A 13 4.86 -16.63 2.56
C LEU A 13 3.61 -16.32 1.72
N MET A 14 2.95 -17.34 1.13
CA MET A 14 1.67 -17.15 0.44
C MET A 14 0.58 -16.62 1.37
N MET A 15 0.42 -17.22 2.56
CA MET A 15 -0.56 -16.77 3.56
C MET A 15 -0.24 -15.38 4.09
N LEU A 16 1.05 -15.07 4.29
CA LEU A 16 1.51 -13.75 4.72
C LEU A 16 1.21 -12.68 3.66
N ALA A 17 1.44 -12.98 2.38
CA ALA A 17 1.13 -12.06 1.29
C ALA A 17 -0.38 -11.77 1.21
N ALA A 18 -1.22 -12.79 1.33
CA ALA A 18 -2.67 -12.61 1.39
C ALA A 18 -3.08 -11.75 2.60
N PHE A 19 -2.50 -12.01 3.78
CA PHE A 19 -2.76 -11.21 4.98
C PHE A 19 -2.30 -9.76 4.84
N LEU A 20 -1.13 -9.51 4.26
CA LEU A 20 -0.62 -8.16 4.01
C LEU A 20 -1.50 -7.40 3.02
N LEU A 21 -2.00 -8.05 1.98
CA LEU A 21 -2.94 -7.45 1.02
C LEU A 21 -4.29 -7.13 1.66
N LEU A 22 -4.85 -8.06 2.45
CA LEU A 22 -6.10 -7.84 3.21
C LEU A 22 -5.95 -6.73 4.27
N LYS A 23 -4.78 -6.65 4.91
CA LYS A 23 -4.47 -5.63 5.92
C LYS A 23 -3.92 -4.34 5.32
N ARG A 24 -3.83 -4.23 3.99
CA ARG A 24 -3.45 -2.99 3.31
C ARG A 24 -4.73 -2.17 3.10
N PRO A 25 -5.05 -1.19 3.99
CA PRO A 25 -6.15 -0.25 3.75
C PRO A 25 -5.93 0.60 2.48
N ASP A 26 -4.71 0.59 1.96
CA ASP A 26 -4.28 1.25 0.73
C ASP A 26 -4.65 0.46 -0.55
N LEU A 27 -5.19 -0.76 -0.43
CA LEU A 27 -5.84 -1.45 -1.56
C LEU A 27 -7.33 -1.13 -1.66
N ASP A 28 -7.96 -0.81 -0.53
CA ASP A 28 -9.34 -0.32 -0.44
C ASP A 28 -9.43 1.19 -0.69
N ARG A 29 -8.34 1.92 -0.41
CA ARG A 29 -8.20 3.32 -0.78
C ARG A 29 -7.76 3.39 -2.24
N GLU A 30 -8.71 3.61 -3.15
CA GLU A 30 -8.35 4.16 -4.45
C GLU A 30 -7.53 5.44 -4.20
N PRO A 31 -6.36 5.62 -4.83
CA PRO A 31 -5.67 6.89 -4.79
C PRO A 31 -6.59 7.92 -5.44
N SER A 32 -7.38 8.59 -4.59
CA SER A 32 -8.22 9.69 -5.03
C SER A 32 -7.28 10.72 -5.63
N PRO A 33 -7.63 11.40 -6.74
CA PRO A 33 -6.81 12.49 -7.29
C PRO A 33 -6.43 13.55 -6.24
N HIS A 34 -7.19 13.62 -5.13
CA HIS A 34 -6.96 14.46 -3.95
C HIS A 34 -5.90 13.96 -2.95
N ASP A 35 -5.46 12.69 -3.01
CA ASP A 35 -4.34 12.16 -2.20
C ASP A 35 -2.98 12.45 -2.85
N THR A 36 -2.96 13.11 -4.02
CA THR A 36 -1.74 13.81 -4.45
C THR A 36 -1.41 14.79 -3.33
N PRO A 37 -0.23 14.73 -2.67
CA PRO A 37 0.15 15.73 -1.71
C PRO A 37 0.09 17.04 -2.47
N GLU A 38 -0.93 17.84 -2.16
CA GLU A 38 -1.19 19.12 -2.79
C GLU A 38 0.13 19.88 -2.69
N LYS A 39 0.86 19.94 -3.81
CA LYS A 39 2.02 20.81 -3.94
C LYS A 39 1.51 22.14 -3.44
N PRO A 40 2.10 22.74 -2.39
CA PRO A 40 1.54 23.90 -1.75
C PRO A 40 1.26 24.92 -2.84
N ASP A 41 -0.04 25.09 -3.09
CA ASP A 41 -0.56 25.92 -4.15
C ASP A 41 -0.06 27.31 -3.79
N THR A 42 0.98 27.77 -4.50
CA THR A 42 1.43 29.16 -4.42
C THR A 42 0.40 30.00 -5.16
N LYS A 43 -0.83 29.97 -4.64
CA LYS A 43 -1.88 30.91 -4.96
C LYS A 43 -1.82 32.04 -3.94
N THR A 44 -0.67 32.70 -3.88
CA THR A 44 -0.64 34.08 -3.41
C THR A 44 -1.10 34.96 -4.56
N ARG A 45 -2.40 35.20 -4.61
CA ARG A 45 -2.94 36.48 -5.06
C ARG A 45 -3.94 36.90 -4.00
N PRO A 46 -3.78 38.08 -3.40
CA PRO A 46 -4.62 39.18 -3.87
C PRO A 46 -3.96 40.56 -3.73
N GLY A 47 -4.31 41.50 -4.61
CA GLY A 47 -4.27 42.93 -4.26
C GLY A 47 -3.82 43.88 -5.37
N ALA A 48 -4.81 44.68 -5.82
CA ALA A 48 -4.74 46.06 -6.31
C ALA A 48 -3.90 46.37 -7.57
#